data_AF-A0A8F4FWZ2-F1
#
_entry.id   AF-A0A8F4FWZ2-F1
#
_cell.length_a   1.000
_cell.length_b   1.000
_cell.length_c   1.000
_cell.angle_alpha   90.00
_cell.angle_beta   90.00
_cell.angle_gamma   90.00
#
_symmetry.space_group_name_H-M   'P 1'
#
loop_
_entity.id
_entity.type
_entity.pdbx_description
1 polymer ?
#
loop_
_entity_poly.entity_id
_entity_poly.type
_entity_poly.pdbx_seq_one_letter_code
_entity_poly.pdbx_strand_id
1 'polypeptide(L)'
;MLATDGHEGQVYELGGDEAFTLTELAAAISTATGQAIGYQDVPPAAFLDVLTGAGVPGPFAEILVDADRAIADGELRTDSGDLSRLIGRPTTPLQEAVAAAVAARA
;
A
#
# COMPACT_ATOMS: atom_id res chain seq x y z
N MET A 1 -5.41 10.80 20.35
CA MET A 1 -6.07 9.93 21.33
C MET A 1 -7.37 9.48 20.68
N LEU A 2 -7.64 8.18 20.63
CA LEU A 2 -8.93 7.67 20.17
C LEU A 2 -9.99 8.26 21.13
N ALA A 3 -11.03 8.89 20.58
CA ALA A 3 -11.86 9.86 21.32
C ALA A 3 -12.82 9.23 22.35
N THR A 4 -12.73 7.92 22.56
CA THR A 4 -13.58 7.11 23.44
C THR A 4 -12.74 6.42 24.52
N ASP A 5 -13.37 6.13 25.67
CA ASP A 5 -12.73 5.36 26.75
C ASP A 5 -12.46 3.90 26.31
N GLY A 6 -11.48 3.23 26.92
CA GLY A 6 -11.19 1.80 26.69
C GLY A 6 -10.04 1.52 25.72
N HIS A 7 -9.29 2.54 25.32
CA HIS A 7 -8.09 2.43 24.47
C HIS A 7 -6.78 2.64 25.25
N GLU A 8 -6.86 2.88 26.55
CA GLU A 8 -5.69 3.14 27.40
C GLU A 8 -4.76 1.93 27.44
N GLY A 9 -3.47 2.18 27.18
CA GLY A 9 -2.43 1.15 27.19
C GLY A 9 -2.54 0.11 26.08
N GLN A 10 -3.45 0.29 25.11
CA GLN A 10 -3.58 -0.62 23.98
C GLN A 10 -2.60 -0.25 22.87
N VAL A 11 -2.06 -1.28 22.22
CA VAL A 11 -1.28 -1.17 20.97
C VAL A 11 -2.11 -1.86 19.90
N TYR A 12 -2.39 -1.15 18.81
CA TYR A 12 -3.19 -1.64 17.69
C TYR A 12 -2.32 -1.70 16.43
N GLU A 13 -2.41 -2.82 15.71
CA GLU A 13 -1.74 -3.00 14.43
C GLU A 13 -2.71 -2.63 13.30
N LEU A 14 -2.69 -1.36 12.89
CA LEU A 14 -3.70 -0.80 12.01
C LEU A 14 -3.40 -1.09 10.53
N GLY A 15 -4.01 -2.14 9.99
CA GLY A 15 -4.00 -2.45 8.55
C GLY A 15 -5.40 -2.61 7.96
N GLY A 16 -5.45 -2.80 6.63
CA GLY A 16 -6.68 -3.14 5.92
C GLY A 16 -7.20 -4.53 6.30
N ASP A 17 -8.49 -4.78 6.05
CA ASP A 17 -9.10 -6.10 6.28
C ASP A 17 -8.60 -7.16 5.29
N GLU A 18 -8.15 -6.71 4.11
CA GLU A 18 -7.65 -7.56 3.04
C GLU A 18 -6.25 -7.10 2.63
N ALA A 19 -5.27 -8.00 2.75
CA ALA A 19 -3.94 -7.80 2.19
C ALA A 19 -3.96 -8.00 0.67
N PHE A 20 -3.05 -7.33 -0.04
CA PHE A 20 -2.90 -7.48 -1.48
C PHE A 20 -1.44 -7.43 -1.90
N THR A 21 -1.17 -7.95 -3.08
CA THR A 21 0.13 -7.96 -3.76
C THR A 21 0.24 -6.80 -4.75
N LEU A 22 1.47 -6.45 -5.15
CA LEU A 22 1.69 -5.44 -6.19
C LEU A 22 1.12 -5.88 -7.56
N THR A 23 1.02 -7.19 -7.82
CA THR A 23 0.30 -7.73 -8.98
C THR A 23 -1.19 -7.40 -8.95
N GLU A 24 -1.84 -7.55 -7.79
CA GLU A 24 -3.25 -7.21 -7.61
C GLU A 24 -3.48 -5.70 -7.68
N LEU A 25 -2.55 -4.89 -7.16
CA LEU A 25 -2.57 -3.44 -7.34
C LEU A 25 -2.51 -3.06 -8.83
N ALA A 26 -1.60 -3.65 -9.61
CA ALA A 26 -1.52 -3.41 -11.05
C ALA A 26 -2.82 -3.82 -11.79
N ALA A 27 -3.44 -4.93 -11.38
CA ALA A 27 -4.73 -5.37 -11.93
C ALA A 27 -5.87 -4.40 -11.57
N ALA A 28 -5.90 -3.88 -10.34
CA ALA A 28 -6.88 -2.88 -9.92
C ALA A 28 -6.73 -1.57 -10.71
N ILE A 29 -5.49 -1.11 -10.93
CA ILE A 29 -5.20 0.07 -11.76
C ILE A 29 -5.63 -0.17 -13.21
N SER A 30 -5.34 -1.36 -13.75
CA SER A 30 -5.77 -1.72 -15.11
C SER A 30 -7.28 -1.64 -15.27
N THR A 31 -8.01 -2.17 -14.29
CA THR A 31 -9.47 -2.15 -14.27
C THR A 31 -10.00 -0.73 -14.20
N ALA A 32 -9.42 0.12 -13.34
CA ALA A 32 -9.90 1.49 -13.15
C ALA A 32 -9.58 2.41 -14.34
N THR A 33 -8.49 2.18 -15.06
CA THR A 33 -8.05 3.03 -16.19
C THR A 33 -8.48 2.49 -17.56
N GLY A 34 -8.82 1.20 -17.66
CA GLY A 34 -9.03 0.51 -18.93
C GLY A 34 -7.73 0.26 -19.72
N GLN A 35 -6.56 0.52 -19.14
CA GLN A 35 -5.26 0.29 -19.76
C GLN A 35 -4.63 -1.00 -19.21
N ALA A 36 -3.88 -1.73 -20.03
CA ALA A 36 -3.16 -2.92 -19.57
C ALA A 36 -1.90 -2.51 -18.78
N ILE A 37 -1.92 -2.69 -17.46
CA ILE A 37 -0.81 -2.40 -16.54
C ILE A 37 -0.34 -3.69 -15.87
N GLY A 38 0.96 -3.97 -15.95
CA GLY A 38 1.60 -5.12 -15.32
C GLY A 38 2.47 -4.71 -14.13
N TYR A 39 2.59 -5.61 -13.16
CA TYR A 39 3.64 -5.54 -12.14
C TYR A 39 4.90 -6.24 -12.67
N GLN A 40 6.04 -5.60 -12.50
CA GLN A 40 7.35 -6.18 -12.82
C GLN A 40 8.20 -6.16 -11.56
N ASP A 41 8.45 -7.34 -11.00
CA ASP A 41 9.39 -7.54 -9.91
C ASP A 41 10.82 -7.46 -10.43
N VAL A 42 11.67 -6.61 -9.83
CA VAL A 42 13.04 -6.37 -10.29
C VAL A 42 14.00 -6.36 -9.10
N PRO A 43 15.29 -6.71 -9.30
CA PRO A 43 16.29 -6.63 -8.24
C PRO A 43 16.41 -5.20 -7.66
N PRO A 44 16.75 -5.04 -6.37
CA PRO A 44 16.84 -3.74 -5.70
C PRO A 44 17.69 -2.70 -6.44
N ALA A 45 18.83 -3.10 -7.00
CA ALA A 45 19.70 -2.20 -7.77
C ALA A 45 19.00 -1.67 -9.04
N ALA A 46 18.26 -2.54 -9.74
CA ALA A 46 17.49 -2.13 -10.91
C ALA A 46 16.31 -1.22 -10.52
N PHE A 47 15.67 -1.48 -9.37
CA PHE A 47 14.60 -0.60 -8.87
C PHE A 47 15.13 0.81 -8.54
N LEU A 48 16.31 0.89 -7.91
CA LEU A 48 16.98 2.17 -7.63
C LEU A 48 17.28 2.95 -8.91
N ASP A 49 17.79 2.28 -9.94
CA ASP A 49 18.04 2.89 -11.25
C ASP A 49 16.75 3.39 -11.91
N VAL A 50 15.66 2.63 -11.82
CA VAL A 50 14.34 3.05 -12.32
C VAL A 50 13.84 4.31 -11.61
N LEU A 51 13.90 4.35 -10.28
CA LEU A 51 13.43 5.49 -9.49
C LEU A 51 14.26 6.74 -9.75
N THR A 52 15.59 6.63 -9.73
CA THR A 52 16.50 7.75 -9.98
C THR A 52 16.40 8.24 -11.43
N GLY A 53 16.27 7.33 -12.39
CA GLY A 53 15.99 7.65 -13.80
C GLY A 53 14.65 8.37 -14.01
N ALA A 54 13.65 8.11 -13.15
CA ALA A 54 12.38 8.82 -13.13
C ALA A 54 12.43 10.18 -12.40
N GLY A 55 13.59 10.60 -11.89
CA GLY A 55 13.80 11.89 -11.23
C GLY A 55 13.60 11.87 -9.72
N VAL A 56 13.45 10.70 -9.10
CA VAL A 56 13.42 10.59 -7.64
C VAL A 56 14.81 10.87 -7.07
N PRO A 57 14.96 11.75 -6.06
CA PRO A 57 16.25 12.01 -5.44
C PRO A 57 16.87 10.75 -4.84
N GLY A 58 18.17 10.50 -5.09
CA GLY A 58 18.88 9.28 -4.70
C GLY A 58 18.61 8.79 -3.27
N PRO A 59 18.80 9.62 -2.23
CA PRO A 59 18.54 9.20 -0.85
C PRO A 59 17.09 8.77 -0.60
N PHE A 60 16.12 9.35 -1.30
CA PHE A 60 14.72 8.96 -1.17
C PHE A 60 14.41 7.69 -1.96
N ALA A 61 15.05 7.50 -3.12
CA ALA A 61 14.93 6.27 -3.88
C ALA A 61 15.46 5.06 -3.09
N GLU A 62 16.57 5.21 -2.37
CA GLU A 62 17.09 4.18 -1.47
C GLU A 62 16.08 3.76 -0.38
N ILE A 63 15.36 4.73 0.20
CA ILE A 63 14.30 4.46 1.20
C ILE A 63 13.18 3.63 0.57
N LEU A 64 12.75 3.98 -0.65
CA LEU A 64 11.69 3.25 -1.35
C LEU A 64 12.11 1.81 -1.70
N VAL A 65 13.37 1.62 -2.10
CA VAL A 65 13.91 0.28 -2.38
C VAL A 65 13.97 -0.58 -1.12
N ASP A 66 14.42 -0.04 0.01
CA ASP A 66 14.44 -0.80 1.27
C ASP A 66 13.03 -1.09 1.80
N ALA A 67 12.07 -0.16 1.61
CA ALA A 67 10.67 -0.40 1.94
C ALA A 67 10.07 -1.55 1.10
N ASP A 68 10.35 -1.59 -0.21
CA ASP A 68 9.86 -2.67 -1.09
C ASP A 68 10.44 -4.03 -0.71
N ARG A 69 11.71 -4.07 -0.31
CA ARG A 69 12.33 -5.26 0.28
C ARG A 69 11.62 -5.71 1.56
N ALA A 70 11.36 -4.79 2.49
CA ALA A 70 10.64 -5.09 3.72
C ALA A 70 9.20 -5.58 3.45
N ILE A 71 8.53 -5.04 2.43
CA ILE A 71 7.22 -5.51 1.98
C ILE A 71 7.31 -6.97 1.51
N ALA A 72 8.33 -7.32 0.73
CA ALA A 72 8.55 -8.70 0.27
C ALA A 72 8.80 -9.66 1.44
N ASP A 73 9.42 -9.19 2.52
CA ASP A 73 9.60 -9.94 3.77
C ASP A 73 8.33 -9.99 4.65
N GLY A 74 7.26 -9.29 4.24
CA GLY A 74 5.94 -9.32 4.89
C GLY A 74 5.72 -8.24 5.95
N GLU A 75 6.63 -7.27 6.09
CA GLU A 75 6.61 -6.27 7.17
C GLU A 75 5.41 -5.30 7.13
N LEU A 76 4.70 -5.21 5.99
CA LEU A 76 3.45 -4.44 5.89
C LEU A 76 2.18 -5.31 5.98
N ARG A 77 2.31 -6.63 6.11
CA ARG A 77 1.17 -7.52 6.24
C ARG A 77 0.71 -7.56 7.70
N THR A 78 -0.58 -7.36 7.91
CA THR A 78 -1.23 -7.64 9.19
C THR A 78 -2.59 -8.27 8.93
N ASP A 79 -2.93 -9.26 9.75
CA ASP A 79 -4.23 -9.93 9.73
C ASP A 79 -5.02 -9.56 11.02
N SER A 80 -4.68 -8.44 11.68
CA SER A 80 -5.19 -8.06 13.01
C SER A 80 -6.69 -7.76 13.06
N GLY A 81 -7.23 -7.15 11.99
CA GLY A 81 -8.59 -6.59 11.98
C GLY A 81 -8.79 -5.44 12.99
N ASP A 82 -7.71 -4.85 13.52
CA ASP A 82 -7.81 -3.79 14.53
C ASP A 82 -8.48 -2.55 13.97
N LEU A 83 -8.13 -2.17 12.75
CA LEU A 83 -8.64 -0.95 12.15
C LEU A 83 -10.16 -1.00 11.95
N SER A 84 -10.71 -2.07 11.35
CA SER A 84 -12.15 -2.19 11.11
C SER A 84 -12.97 -2.25 12.39
N ARG A 85 -12.48 -2.99 13.41
CA ARG A 85 -13.08 -2.99 14.75
C ARG A 85 -13.09 -1.60 15.36
N LEU A 86 -11.97 -0.89 15.25
CA LEU A 86 -11.79 0.42 15.86
C LEU A 86 -12.67 1.49 15.20
N ILE A 87 -12.83 1.45 13.88
CA ILE A 87 -13.68 2.41 13.14
C ILE A 87 -15.14 1.96 13.02
N GLY A 88 -15.49 0.75 13.48
CA GLY A 88 -16.87 0.23 13.49
C GLY A 88 -17.45 -0.11 12.10
N ARG A 89 -16.60 -0.28 11.08
CA ARG A 89 -16.99 -0.64 9.71
C ARG A 89 -15.84 -1.35 8.99
N PRO A 90 -16.11 -2.09 7.89
CA PRO A 90 -15.05 -2.55 7.01
C PRO A 90 -14.17 -1.40 6.51
N THR A 91 -12.88 -1.70 6.37
CA THR A 91 -11.90 -0.85 5.69
C THR A 91 -12.23 -0.75 4.19
N THR A 92 -11.75 0.32 3.55
CA THR A 92 -12.01 0.54 2.13
C THR A 92 -11.21 -0.46 1.28
N PRO A 93 -11.85 -1.26 0.41
CA PRO A 93 -11.15 -2.21 -0.45
C PRO A 93 -10.21 -1.54 -1.44
N LEU A 94 -9.17 -2.28 -1.88
CA LEU A 94 -8.16 -1.81 -2.83
C LEU A 94 -8.78 -1.21 -4.11
N GLN A 95 -9.77 -1.89 -4.69
CA GLN A 95 -10.39 -1.49 -5.96
C GLN A 95 -11.13 -0.15 -5.82
N GLU A 96 -11.81 0.07 -4.69
CA GLU A 96 -12.50 1.33 -4.42
C GLU A 96 -11.50 2.48 -4.22
N ALA A 97 -10.42 2.24 -3.48
CA ALA A 97 -9.37 3.23 -3.26
C ALA A 97 -8.68 3.63 -4.58
N VAL A 98 -8.36 2.65 -5.44
CA VAL A 98 -7.75 2.88 -6.76
C VAL A 98 -8.72 3.62 -7.69
N ALA A 99 -9.99 3.22 -7.74
CA ALA A 99 -11.00 3.90 -8.56
C ALA A 99 -11.15 5.38 -8.15
N ALA A 100 -11.20 5.66 -6.85
CA ALA A 100 -11.27 7.04 -6.33
C ALA A 100 -10.03 7.85 -6.71
N ALA A 101 -8.82 7.26 -6.61
CA ALA A 101 -7.57 7.93 -6.97
C ALA A 101 -7.47 8.24 -8.47
N VAL A 102 -7.95 7.34 -9.33
CA VAL A 102 -8.02 7.57 -10.79
C VAL A 102 -9.03 8.67 -11.11
N ALA A 103 -10.21 8.65 -10.49
CA ALA A 103 -11.24 9.67 -10.69
C ALA A 103 -10.78 11.07 -10.25
N ALA A 104 -9.98 11.18 -9.18
CA ALA A 104 -9.45 12.45 -8.69
C ALA A 104 -8.42 13.12 -9.62
N ARG A 105 -7.92 12.41 -10.63
CA ARG A 105 -6.97 12.92 -11.63
C ARG A 105 -7.64 13.38 -12.93
N ALA A 106 -8.93 13.09 -13.12
CA ALA A 106 -9.71 13.51 -14.28
C ALA A 106 -10.24 14.94 -14.10
#